data_AF-A0AAV9M444-F1
#
_entry.id   AF-A0AAV9M444-F1
#
_cell.length_a   1.000
_cell.length_b   1.000
_cell.length_c   1.000
_cell.angle_alpha   90.00
_cell.angle_beta   90.00
_cell.angle_gamma   90.00
#
_symmetry.space_group_name_H-M   'P 1'
#
loop_
_entity.id
_entity.type
_entity.pdbx_description
1 polymer ?
#
loop_
_entity_poly.entity_id
_entity_poly.type
_entity_poly.pdbx_seq_one_letter_code
_entity_poly.pdbx_strand_id
1 'polypeptide(L)'
;MAAATCCFSAGTGTGTGSGNSFSFLTFHRPSTSLRPPPSLFIPKAVHQKSPSSPHHPPSQKAVGKQNFIWRSKDERHLANKDGRSSKNETGRSKSTAFKFSGLQRKGSGKGAPFESKEPQVETGIIEDATFLNAVVKVFCTHTAPDYSLPWQKQRQFASTGSAFMIGDGKLLTNAHCVEHGTQVKVKRRGDDTKYVAKVLARGVECDIALLSVESKDFWKGAEPLRFGHLPHLQDAVTVVGYPLGGDTISVTKGVVSRVEVTSYAHGSSELLGIQIDAAINPGNSGGPAFNDDGECIGVAFQVYRSDDVENIGYVIPTTVVSHFLEDYERNGKYSGFPCLGVLLQKLENPALRACLRVPSNEGVLVRKIEPTSDVSNVVKEGDVIVSFDGVRVGCEGTVPFRSSERIAFRYLISQKFTGDVAELGIIRAGECLKVQAVLKPRVHLVPYHIEGGQPSYLIVAGLVFTPLSEPLIEEECEDTIGLKLLIKARYSFAKFEGEQIVILSQVLANEVNIGYEDLSNEQVLKLNGTRIKNIHHLAHLVDSCKDKYLVFEFEDNFLVVLEREAASSASSSILIDYGIPAERSSDLLEPYVDSIGPDEATDQHEFGDSPVSNSEFGYDGLLWA
;
A
#
# COMPACT_ATOMS: atom_id res chain seq x y z
N MET A 1 50.02 57.78 -63.89
CA MET A 1 48.67 57.44 -63.36
C MET A 1 48.90 56.32 -62.36
N ALA A 2 48.58 56.38 -61.05
CA ALA A 2 47.50 57.05 -60.29
C ALA A 2 46.12 56.40 -60.56
N ALA A 3 45.28 56.05 -59.56
CA ALA A 3 45.38 56.05 -58.08
C ALA A 3 44.38 54.98 -57.51
N ALA A 4 44.66 54.22 -56.43
CA ALA A 4 44.43 54.47 -54.97
C ALA A 4 42.94 54.57 -54.55
N THR A 5 42.43 54.13 -53.38
CA THR A 5 42.99 53.72 -52.04
C THR A 5 41.95 52.74 -51.40
N CYS A 6 42.19 51.59 -50.76
CA CYS A 6 43.05 51.16 -49.63
C CYS A 6 42.58 51.71 -48.25
N CYS A 7 42.70 51.04 -47.09
CA CYS A 7 43.37 49.80 -46.64
C CYS A 7 42.54 49.17 -45.47
N PHE A 8 42.78 48.02 -44.80
CA PHE A 8 43.68 46.82 -44.81
C PHE A 8 42.97 45.73 -43.90
N SER A 9 43.22 44.41 -43.84
CA SER A 9 44.42 43.53 -43.82
C SER A 9 45.21 43.53 -42.48
N ALA A 10 45.74 42.43 -41.91
CA ALA A 10 45.62 40.96 -42.08
C ALA A 10 46.36 40.26 -40.89
N GLY A 11 46.32 38.95 -40.60
CA GLY A 11 45.53 37.82 -41.14
C GLY A 11 46.34 36.50 -41.30
N THR A 12 45.82 35.36 -40.78
CA THR A 12 46.17 33.93 -41.10
C THR A 12 47.56 33.35 -40.76
N GLY A 13 47.65 32.04 -40.46
CA GLY A 13 48.93 31.28 -40.44
C GLY A 13 48.91 29.90 -39.73
N THR A 14 49.26 28.83 -40.43
CA THR A 14 49.33 27.41 -39.95
C THR A 14 50.78 26.90 -39.81
N GLY A 15 51.07 25.94 -38.92
CA GLY A 15 52.23 25.03 -39.11
C GLY A 15 52.94 24.43 -37.89
N THR A 16 52.72 23.12 -37.67
CA THR A 16 53.64 22.06 -37.16
C THR A 16 55.10 22.38 -36.72
N GLY A 17 55.59 21.72 -35.64
CA GLY A 17 57.03 21.37 -35.55
C GLY A 17 57.69 21.20 -34.17
N SER A 18 57.75 19.96 -33.69
CA SER A 18 58.59 19.37 -32.61
C SER A 18 59.92 20.05 -32.13
N GLY A 19 60.16 20.01 -30.80
CA GLY A 19 61.26 19.18 -30.26
C GLY A 19 62.40 19.82 -29.43
N ASN A 20 62.50 19.39 -28.15
CA ASN A 20 63.72 19.29 -27.30
C ASN A 20 64.55 20.55 -26.94
N SER A 21 65.41 20.59 -25.91
CA SER A 21 65.51 19.92 -24.57
C SER A 21 66.82 20.38 -23.89
N PHE A 22 66.93 20.50 -22.55
CA PHE A 22 68.18 20.16 -21.80
C PHE A 22 68.01 20.13 -20.26
N SER A 23 68.83 19.30 -19.59
CA SER A 23 68.95 19.09 -18.12
C SER A 23 69.91 20.12 -17.46
N PHE A 24 70.33 20.12 -16.17
CA PHE A 24 70.43 19.13 -15.05
C PHE A 24 70.41 19.92 -13.69
N LEU A 25 70.77 19.48 -12.47
CA LEU A 25 71.49 18.32 -11.86
C LEU A 25 70.95 18.06 -10.42
N THR A 26 71.75 17.56 -9.45
CA THR A 26 71.34 17.13 -8.09
C THR A 26 72.41 17.40 -7.01
N PHE A 27 72.05 17.50 -5.70
CA PHE A 27 72.47 16.52 -4.64
C PHE A 27 72.09 16.85 -3.16
N HIS A 28 71.93 15.76 -2.38
CA HIS A 28 72.17 15.57 -0.92
C HIS A 28 71.19 16.03 0.20
N ARG A 29 71.42 15.41 1.37
CA ARG A 29 70.64 15.30 2.64
C ARG A 29 71.63 15.53 3.81
N PRO A 30 71.21 15.98 5.03
CA PRO A 30 71.03 14.99 6.12
C PRO A 30 70.06 15.32 7.30
N SER A 31 69.51 14.25 7.90
CA SER A 31 69.18 13.96 9.33
C SER A 31 68.56 14.95 10.35
N THR A 32 67.58 14.38 11.10
CA THR A 32 67.32 14.39 12.58
C THR A 32 66.44 15.46 13.29
N SER A 33 65.67 14.96 14.29
CA SER A 33 65.00 15.66 15.43
C SER A 33 63.70 16.46 15.12
N LEU A 34 62.58 16.42 15.90
CA LEU A 34 62.20 15.68 17.13
C LEU A 34 60.65 15.59 17.35
N ARG A 35 60.11 14.37 17.52
CA ARG A 35 58.87 13.94 18.26
C ARG A 35 57.43 14.48 17.93
N PRO A 36 56.34 13.81 18.41
CA PRO A 36 54.99 13.84 17.78
C PRO A 36 53.81 14.33 18.70
N PRO A 37 52.57 14.43 18.16
CA PRO A 37 51.32 14.69 18.93
C PRO A 37 50.75 13.46 19.70
N PRO A 38 49.75 13.64 20.58
CA PRO A 38 49.23 12.59 21.48
C PRO A 38 48.05 11.73 20.95
N SER A 39 48.20 10.39 21.12
CA SER A 39 47.28 9.37 21.72
C SER A 39 45.77 9.59 21.92
N LEU A 40 44.85 8.59 22.04
CA LEU A 40 44.70 7.11 21.82
C LEU A 40 43.19 6.79 22.19
N PHE A 41 42.54 5.59 22.13
CA PHE A 41 42.89 4.18 21.85
C PHE A 41 41.65 3.34 21.39
N ILE A 42 41.74 2.67 20.24
CA ILE A 42 41.37 1.26 19.87
C ILE A 42 40.25 0.45 20.61
N PRO A 43 39.41 -0.34 19.87
CA PRO A 43 38.52 -1.39 20.41
C PRO A 43 39.21 -2.76 20.66
N LYS A 44 38.58 -3.65 21.44
CA LYS A 44 39.14 -4.97 21.81
C LYS A 44 38.63 -6.14 20.95
N ALA A 45 39.52 -7.10 20.69
CA ALA A 45 39.20 -8.49 20.30
C ALA A 45 39.83 -9.47 21.30
N VAL A 46 39.39 -10.74 21.33
CA VAL A 46 39.83 -11.79 22.28
C VAL A 46 40.14 -13.11 21.55
N HIS A 47 41.03 -13.94 22.14
CA HIS A 47 41.80 -14.99 21.46
C HIS A 47 41.16 -16.38 21.31
N GLN A 48 41.61 -17.10 20.28
CA GLN A 48 41.68 -18.58 20.24
C GLN A 48 43.02 -19.10 20.81
N LYS A 49 43.04 -20.33 21.38
CA LYS A 49 44.23 -21.18 21.56
C LYS A 49 43.85 -22.68 21.58
N SER A 50 44.84 -23.55 21.33
CA SER A 50 44.75 -25.03 21.26
C SER A 50 46.17 -25.64 21.48
N PRO A 51 46.43 -26.96 21.41
CA PRO A 51 45.68 -28.15 21.87
C PRO A 51 46.55 -29.14 22.73
N SER A 52 45.93 -30.19 23.32
CA SER A 52 46.61 -31.46 23.69
C SER A 52 45.64 -32.62 23.99
N SER A 53 46.13 -33.88 23.92
CA SER A 53 45.39 -35.16 24.06
C SER A 53 46.29 -36.21 24.77
N PRO A 54 45.94 -37.52 24.96
CA PRO A 54 44.65 -38.23 24.87
C PRO A 54 44.34 -39.16 26.09
N HIS A 55 43.19 -39.87 26.13
CA HIS A 55 43.03 -41.32 26.50
C HIS A 55 41.52 -41.74 26.62
N HIS A 56 41.25 -43.06 26.64
CA HIS A 56 39.94 -43.77 26.63
C HIS A 56 39.78 -44.68 27.88
N PRO A 57 38.68 -45.45 28.09
CA PRO A 57 37.21 -45.26 27.97
C PRO A 57 36.55 -45.61 29.35
N PRO A 58 35.33 -46.22 29.56
CA PRO A 58 34.15 -46.48 28.71
C PRO A 58 32.76 -46.20 29.36
N SER A 59 31.70 -46.71 28.72
CA SER A 59 30.39 -47.17 29.27
C SER A 59 29.14 -46.32 28.96
N GLN A 60 27.98 -46.99 28.98
CA GLN A 60 26.70 -46.54 28.42
C GLN A 60 25.78 -45.92 29.47
N LYS A 61 24.98 -44.92 29.06
CA LYS A 61 23.54 -44.83 29.37
C LYS A 61 22.84 -43.80 28.49
N ALA A 62 21.62 -44.10 28.05
CA ALA A 62 20.77 -43.17 27.33
C ALA A 62 19.98 -42.28 28.31
N VAL A 63 19.78 -41.01 27.94
CA VAL A 63 18.85 -40.07 28.58
C VAL A 63 18.10 -39.33 27.47
N GLY A 64 16.78 -39.24 27.58
CA GLY A 64 15.92 -38.64 26.55
C GLY A 64 15.92 -37.11 26.57
N LYS A 65 15.54 -36.51 25.43
CA LYS A 65 15.23 -35.06 25.35
C LYS A 65 13.95 -34.76 26.14
N GLN A 66 13.90 -33.61 26.81
CA GLN A 66 12.67 -33.09 27.40
C GLN A 66 11.88 -32.33 26.33
N ASN A 67 10.65 -32.77 26.05
CA ASN A 67 9.67 -31.97 25.32
C ASN A 67 8.87 -31.14 26.33
N PHE A 68 8.73 -29.83 26.09
CA PHE A 68 7.66 -29.04 26.70
C PHE A 68 6.39 -29.22 25.87
N ILE A 69 5.29 -29.58 26.53
CA ILE A 69 3.98 -29.80 25.91
C ILE A 69 2.98 -28.87 26.60
N TRP A 70 2.40 -27.94 25.84
CA TRP A 70 1.14 -27.33 26.23
C TRP A 70 0.00 -28.31 25.93
N ARG A 71 -0.87 -28.54 26.90
CA ARG A 71 -1.98 -29.50 26.80
C ARG A 71 -3.29 -28.75 26.66
N SER A 72 -3.98 -28.97 25.54
CA SER A 72 -5.44 -28.81 25.49
C SER A 72 -6.10 -29.70 26.55
N LYS A 73 -7.29 -29.30 27.02
CA LYS A 73 -8.00 -30.00 28.09
C LYS A 73 -9.49 -29.76 28.01
N ASP A 74 -10.18 -30.66 27.31
CA ASP A 74 -11.63 -30.68 27.22
C ASP A 74 -12.26 -31.81 28.08
N GLU A 75 -13.58 -31.78 28.15
CA GLU A 75 -14.50 -32.77 28.72
C GLU A 75 -14.43 -33.17 30.21
N ARG A 76 -15.60 -33.15 30.86
CA ARG A 76 -16.20 -34.41 31.34
C ARG A 76 -17.72 -34.35 31.51
N HIS A 77 -18.33 -35.53 31.47
CA HIS A 77 -19.76 -35.77 31.29
C HIS A 77 -20.59 -35.96 32.58
N LEU A 78 -21.91 -35.79 32.42
CA LEU A 78 -23.03 -36.55 33.05
C LEU A 78 -23.50 -36.29 34.51
N ALA A 79 -24.71 -35.72 34.60
CA ALA A 79 -25.96 -36.38 35.08
C ALA A 79 -26.70 -35.90 36.36
N ASN A 80 -28.02 -35.72 36.17
CA ASN A 80 -29.15 -35.92 37.09
C ASN A 80 -29.48 -34.96 38.28
N LYS A 81 -30.56 -34.17 38.04
CA LYS A 81 -31.87 -34.17 38.76
C LYS A 81 -32.15 -33.32 40.04
N ASP A 82 -33.34 -32.72 39.96
CA ASP A 82 -34.38 -32.49 40.99
C ASP A 82 -34.02 -31.74 42.30
N GLY A 83 -34.57 -30.53 42.52
CA GLY A 83 -34.50 -29.83 43.82
C GLY A 83 -35.19 -28.45 43.90
N ARG A 84 -36.26 -28.33 44.70
CA ARG A 84 -37.11 -27.14 44.86
C ARG A 84 -36.50 -25.99 45.71
N SER A 85 -36.91 -24.76 45.37
CA SER A 85 -37.36 -23.66 46.26
C SER A 85 -36.46 -22.96 47.30
N SER A 86 -36.39 -21.63 47.10
CA SER A 86 -36.67 -20.54 48.07
C SER A 86 -35.70 -20.11 49.20
N LYS A 87 -35.36 -18.81 49.11
CA LYS A 87 -35.28 -17.77 50.17
C LYS A 87 -34.04 -17.64 51.08
N ASN A 88 -33.83 -16.36 51.43
CA ASN A 88 -32.99 -15.76 52.49
C ASN A 88 -31.45 -15.88 52.34
N GLU A 89 -30.62 -14.99 52.92
CA GLU A 89 -30.72 -13.54 53.20
C GLU A 89 -29.31 -13.00 53.59
N THR A 90 -29.12 -11.67 53.59
CA THR A 90 -27.96 -10.92 54.18
C THR A 90 -26.60 -10.98 53.46
N GLY A 91 -25.81 -9.90 53.63
CA GLY A 91 -24.42 -9.78 53.12
C GLY A 91 -24.11 -8.42 52.47
N ARG A 92 -23.59 -7.45 53.23
CA ARG A 92 -23.33 -6.07 52.75
C ARG A 92 -21.94 -5.54 53.16
N SER A 93 -21.05 -5.34 52.19
CA SER A 93 -19.79 -4.58 52.34
C SER A 93 -19.42 -4.01 50.96
N LYS A 94 -19.64 -2.71 50.69
CA LYS A 94 -18.85 -1.51 51.04
C LYS A 94 -17.62 -1.30 50.14
N SER A 95 -17.72 -0.27 49.30
CA SER A 95 -16.63 0.38 48.56
C SER A 95 -15.76 1.25 49.46
N THR A 96 -14.46 1.33 49.17
CA THR A 96 -13.52 2.28 49.78
C THR A 96 -13.30 3.50 48.89
N ALA A 97 -13.44 4.70 49.47
CA ALA A 97 -13.05 5.96 48.85
C ALA A 97 -12.25 6.77 49.88
N PHE A 98 -11.03 7.17 49.54
CA PHE A 98 -10.19 7.96 50.43
C PHE A 98 -10.47 9.46 50.28
N LYS A 99 -10.68 10.12 51.41
CA LYS A 99 -10.54 11.59 51.55
C LYS A 99 -9.32 11.86 52.43
N PHE A 100 -8.63 12.97 52.18
CA PHE A 100 -7.72 13.56 53.14
C PHE A 100 -8.09 15.02 53.40
N SER A 101 -7.98 15.45 54.65
CA SER A 101 -8.37 16.79 55.12
C SER A 101 -7.17 17.74 55.16
N GLY A 102 -7.36 19.00 54.76
CA GLY A 102 -6.30 20.00 54.73
C GLY A 102 -5.88 20.54 56.10
N LEU A 103 -4.79 21.31 56.11
CA LEU A 103 -4.27 22.02 57.27
C LEU A 103 -4.07 23.51 56.91
N GLN A 104 -4.51 24.42 57.76
CA GLN A 104 -4.29 25.87 57.55
C GLN A 104 -2.94 26.32 58.09
N ARG A 105 -2.27 27.23 57.37
CA ARG A 105 -1.37 28.24 57.97
C ARG A 105 -1.56 29.58 57.26
N LYS A 106 -1.32 30.66 58.00
CA LYS A 106 -1.67 32.04 57.64
C LYS A 106 -0.40 32.87 57.51
N GLY A 107 -0.25 33.60 56.40
CA GLY A 107 0.86 34.52 56.12
C GLY A 107 0.36 35.72 55.33
N SER A 108 0.94 36.90 55.52
CA SER A 108 0.40 38.16 55.01
C SER A 108 1.41 38.96 54.18
N GLY A 109 1.02 39.38 52.98
CA GLY A 109 1.74 40.32 52.13
C GLY A 109 0.75 41.08 51.24
N LYS A 110 1.01 42.37 51.00
CA LYS A 110 0.22 43.19 50.07
C LYS A 110 0.91 43.23 48.69
N GLY A 111 0.13 43.08 47.63
CA GLY A 111 0.52 43.35 46.23
C GLY A 111 -0.65 44.02 45.51
N ALA A 112 -0.37 44.83 44.49
CA ALA A 112 -1.39 45.55 43.73
C ALA A 112 -2.14 44.64 42.73
N PRO A 113 -3.39 44.94 42.36
CA PRO A 113 -4.07 44.23 41.28
C PRO A 113 -3.40 44.55 39.93
N PHE A 114 -3.04 43.50 39.20
CA PHE A 114 -2.56 43.58 37.82
C PHE A 114 -3.65 42.98 36.93
N GLU A 115 -4.39 43.81 36.19
CA GLU A 115 -5.40 43.33 35.25
C GLU A 115 -4.74 42.71 34.02
N SER A 116 -4.42 41.42 34.08
CA SER A 116 -4.15 40.62 32.90
C SER A 116 -5.46 40.44 32.11
N LYS A 117 -5.66 41.29 31.10
CA LYS A 117 -6.64 41.02 30.05
C LYS A 117 -6.17 39.80 29.25
N GLU A 118 -6.65 38.63 29.65
CA GLU A 118 -6.66 37.47 28.75
C GLU A 118 -7.49 37.82 27.51
N PRO A 119 -6.99 37.56 26.29
CA PRO A 119 -7.83 37.66 25.11
C PRO A 119 -8.86 36.54 25.17
N GLN A 120 -10.12 36.89 25.47
CA GLN A 120 -11.22 35.95 25.31
C GLN A 120 -11.36 35.60 23.83
N VAL A 121 -10.91 34.40 23.47
CA VAL A 121 -11.21 33.79 22.17
C VAL A 121 -12.71 33.52 22.15
N GLU A 122 -13.40 34.01 21.12
CA GLU A 122 -14.85 33.87 21.00
C GLU A 122 -15.23 32.41 20.73
N THR A 123 -15.58 31.66 21.78
CA THR A 123 -16.05 30.27 21.69
C THR A 123 -17.46 30.12 21.09
N GLY A 124 -18.12 31.23 20.73
CA GLY A 124 -19.54 31.28 20.36
C GLY A 124 -19.94 30.63 19.03
N ILE A 125 -18.98 30.20 18.21
CA ILE A 125 -19.28 29.62 16.87
C ILE A 125 -19.69 28.13 16.96
N ILE A 126 -19.23 27.39 17.97
CA ILE A 126 -19.28 25.92 17.97
C ILE A 126 -20.58 25.36 18.60
N GLU A 127 -21.22 26.08 19.52
CA GLU A 127 -22.43 25.57 20.21
C GLU A 127 -23.68 25.62 19.32
N ASP A 128 -23.85 26.69 18.52
CA ASP A 128 -24.94 26.87 17.54
C ASP A 128 -24.64 26.29 16.14
N ALA A 129 -23.53 25.55 15.98
CA ALA A 129 -23.04 25.07 14.69
C ALA A 129 -23.99 24.08 13.98
N THR A 130 -24.77 24.57 13.00
CA THR A 130 -25.69 23.72 12.20
C THR A 130 -24.95 22.65 11.41
N PHE A 131 -23.72 22.92 10.95
CA PHE A 131 -22.87 21.98 10.22
C PHE A 131 -22.59 20.68 10.99
N LEU A 132 -22.61 20.70 12.33
CA LEU A 132 -22.48 19.50 13.16
C LEU A 132 -23.65 18.51 13.00
N ASN A 133 -24.80 18.95 12.48
CA ASN A 133 -25.98 18.11 12.25
C ASN A 133 -25.94 17.37 10.91
N ALA A 134 -25.02 17.77 10.01
CA ALA A 134 -24.74 17.09 8.74
C ALA A 134 -23.79 15.89 8.91
N VAL A 135 -23.07 15.82 10.04
CA VAL A 135 -22.20 14.71 10.40
C VAL A 135 -23.01 13.62 11.10
N VAL A 136 -22.77 12.36 10.73
CA VAL A 136 -23.50 11.19 11.23
C VAL A 136 -22.54 10.08 11.62
N LYS A 137 -22.92 9.29 12.64
CA LYS A 137 -22.13 8.15 13.10
C LYS A 137 -22.46 6.91 12.28
N VAL A 138 -21.44 6.29 11.67
CA VAL A 138 -21.53 5.02 10.96
C VAL A 138 -21.40 3.86 11.95
N PHE A 139 -22.20 2.82 11.77
CA PHE A 139 -22.09 1.52 12.42
C PHE A 139 -22.03 0.45 11.33
N CYS A 140 -20.85 -0.11 11.09
CA CYS A 140 -20.68 -1.20 10.14
C CYS A 140 -20.58 -2.55 10.87
N THR A 141 -21.09 -3.59 10.23
CA THR A 141 -20.97 -5.00 10.63
C THR A 141 -20.17 -5.70 9.54
N HIS A 142 -18.98 -6.17 9.88
CA HIS A 142 -18.00 -6.69 8.92
C HIS A 142 -18.03 -8.22 8.92
N THR A 143 -17.82 -8.82 7.75
CA THR A 143 -17.67 -10.29 7.60
C THR A 143 -16.77 -10.55 6.40
N ALA A 144 -15.46 -10.41 6.63
CA ALA A 144 -14.43 -10.67 5.62
C ALA A 144 -14.43 -12.15 5.18
N PRO A 145 -13.96 -12.47 3.96
CA PRO A 145 -13.50 -13.82 3.67
C PRO A 145 -12.35 -14.21 4.60
N ASP A 146 -12.24 -15.52 4.83
CA ASP A 146 -11.02 -16.18 5.28
C ASP A 146 -10.25 -16.50 3.99
N TYR A 147 -9.02 -15.98 3.82
CA TYR A 147 -8.26 -16.11 2.57
C TYR A 147 -7.50 -17.44 2.52
N SER A 148 -7.06 -17.96 3.67
CA SER A 148 -6.42 -19.28 3.80
C SER A 148 -7.41 -20.43 3.54
N LEU A 149 -8.66 -20.27 3.99
CA LEU A 149 -9.78 -21.19 3.82
C LEU A 149 -10.90 -20.51 2.99
N PRO A 150 -10.71 -20.28 1.68
CA PRO A 150 -11.52 -19.38 0.84
C PRO A 150 -13.00 -19.74 0.66
N TRP A 151 -13.44 -20.90 1.15
CA TRP A 151 -14.85 -21.29 1.28
C TRP A 151 -15.53 -20.76 2.56
N GLN A 152 -14.78 -20.20 3.52
CA GLN A 152 -15.26 -19.69 4.80
C GLN A 152 -15.33 -18.16 4.85
N LYS A 153 -15.80 -17.63 5.97
CA LYS A 153 -15.75 -16.21 6.32
C LYS A 153 -15.16 -16.07 7.72
N GLN A 154 -14.32 -15.07 7.92
CA GLN A 154 -13.79 -14.71 9.24
C GLN A 154 -14.92 -14.33 10.21
N ARG A 155 -14.61 -14.39 11.50
CA ARG A 155 -15.57 -14.07 12.57
C ARG A 155 -16.12 -12.65 12.44
N GLN A 156 -17.44 -12.55 12.28
CA GLN A 156 -18.19 -11.30 12.27
C GLN A 156 -17.82 -10.37 13.44
N PHE A 157 -17.47 -9.12 13.13
CA PHE A 157 -17.25 -8.04 14.10
C PHE A 157 -18.02 -6.78 13.72
N ALA A 158 -18.02 -5.77 14.59
CA ALA A 158 -18.67 -4.48 14.34
C ALA A 158 -17.71 -3.32 14.65
N SER A 159 -17.74 -2.29 13.81
CA SER A 159 -16.96 -1.06 13.99
C SER A 159 -17.87 0.17 14.01
N THR A 160 -17.28 1.33 14.33
CA THR A 160 -17.94 2.63 14.15
C THR A 160 -16.98 3.62 13.51
N GLY A 161 -17.48 4.36 12.54
CA GLY A 161 -16.79 5.47 11.88
C GLY A 161 -17.68 6.70 11.79
N SER A 162 -17.28 7.67 10.99
CA SER A 162 -18.02 8.90 10.72
C SER A 162 -18.39 9.00 9.23
N ALA A 163 -19.42 9.79 8.94
CA ALA A 163 -19.83 10.15 7.60
C ALA A 163 -20.48 11.54 7.60
N PHE A 164 -20.65 12.16 6.44
CA PHE A 164 -21.35 13.45 6.33
C PHE A 164 -22.22 13.57 5.07
N MET A 165 -23.24 14.42 5.17
CA MET A 165 -24.18 14.74 4.09
C MET A 165 -23.55 15.68 3.05
N ILE A 166 -23.61 15.30 1.76
CA ILE A 166 -23.00 16.06 0.65
C ILE A 166 -24.00 16.61 -0.39
N GLY A 167 -25.28 16.26 -0.28
CA GLY A 167 -26.33 16.57 -1.26
C GLY A 167 -27.08 15.31 -1.70
N ASP A 168 -28.13 15.46 -2.51
CA ASP A 168 -28.83 14.41 -3.28
C ASP A 168 -29.22 13.09 -2.55
N GLY A 169 -29.33 13.08 -1.22
CA GLY A 169 -29.52 11.84 -0.45
C GLY A 169 -28.26 10.95 -0.36
N LYS A 170 -27.08 11.52 -0.65
CA LYS A 170 -25.75 10.93 -0.57
C LYS A 170 -25.08 11.28 0.77
N LEU A 171 -24.42 10.29 1.37
CA LEU A 171 -23.45 10.45 2.47
C LEU A 171 -22.06 10.06 1.95
N LEU A 172 -21.02 10.70 2.46
CA LEU A 172 -19.62 10.34 2.18
C LEU A 172 -18.92 9.86 3.45
N THR A 173 -18.11 8.82 3.33
CA THR A 173 -17.33 8.16 4.41
C THR A 173 -16.03 7.57 3.82
N ASN A 174 -15.18 6.98 4.66
CA ASN A 174 -14.04 6.19 4.17
C ASN A 174 -14.46 4.81 3.63
N ALA A 175 -13.66 4.23 2.74
CA ALA A 175 -13.90 2.89 2.21
C ALA A 175 -13.73 1.80 3.28
N HIS A 176 -12.68 1.88 4.11
CA HIS A 176 -12.42 0.91 5.18
C HIS A 176 -13.57 0.88 6.22
N CYS A 177 -14.24 2.02 6.44
CA CYS A 177 -15.38 2.13 7.37
C CYS A 177 -16.60 1.29 6.95
N VAL A 178 -16.67 0.80 5.71
CA VAL A 178 -17.75 -0.05 5.18
C VAL A 178 -17.26 -1.32 4.47
N GLU A 179 -15.98 -1.64 4.58
CA GLU A 179 -15.34 -2.82 3.99
C GLU A 179 -15.95 -4.13 4.50
N HIS A 180 -16.19 -5.09 3.58
CA HIS A 180 -16.88 -6.35 3.86
C HIS A 180 -18.18 -6.18 4.69
N GLY A 181 -18.86 -5.05 4.51
CA GLY A 181 -20.00 -4.63 5.33
C GLY A 181 -21.29 -5.39 5.02
N THR A 182 -21.64 -6.39 5.83
CA THR A 182 -22.91 -7.14 5.74
C THR A 182 -24.11 -6.33 6.23
N GLN A 183 -23.88 -5.31 7.07
CA GLN A 183 -24.90 -4.32 7.42
C GLN A 183 -24.26 -2.98 7.80
N VAL A 184 -24.57 -1.94 7.03
CA VAL A 184 -24.22 -0.54 7.35
C VAL A 184 -25.45 0.18 7.90
N LYS A 185 -25.28 0.92 9.01
CA LYS A 185 -26.30 1.79 9.60
C LYS A 185 -25.70 3.15 9.94
N VAL A 186 -26.54 4.19 9.97
CA VAL A 186 -26.14 5.56 10.36
C VAL A 186 -27.07 6.14 11.43
N LYS A 187 -26.51 6.99 12.31
CA LYS A 187 -27.21 7.70 13.39
C LYS A 187 -26.92 9.21 13.28
N ARG A 188 -27.95 10.06 13.28
CA ARG A 188 -27.78 11.53 13.27
C ARG A 188 -27.41 12.05 14.67
N ARG A 189 -26.75 13.22 14.73
CA ARG A 189 -26.63 13.99 15.97
C ARG A 189 -28.04 14.28 16.54
N GLY A 190 -28.29 13.88 17.79
CA GLY A 190 -29.55 14.16 18.50
C GLY A 190 -30.72 13.21 18.22
N ASP A 191 -30.56 12.18 17.37
CA ASP A 191 -31.57 11.14 17.10
C ASP A 191 -31.05 9.78 17.54
N ASP A 192 -31.80 9.03 18.36
CA ASP A 192 -31.41 7.67 18.78
C ASP A 192 -31.67 6.59 17.71
N THR A 193 -32.41 6.94 16.66
CA THR A 193 -32.74 6.05 15.54
C THR A 193 -31.49 5.72 14.71
N LYS A 194 -31.27 4.42 14.46
CA LYS A 194 -30.25 3.93 13.54
C LYS A 194 -30.91 3.50 12.22
N TYR A 195 -30.67 4.27 11.17
CA TYR A 195 -31.22 4.03 9.84
C TYR A 195 -30.30 3.10 9.05
N VAL A 196 -30.86 2.21 8.23
CA VAL A 196 -30.06 1.36 7.32
C VAL A 196 -29.52 2.21 6.19
N ALA A 197 -28.24 2.02 5.86
CA ALA A 197 -27.59 2.64 4.71
C ALA A 197 -27.13 1.58 3.70
N LYS A 198 -27.05 1.96 2.43
CA LYS A 198 -26.53 1.11 1.34
C LYS A 198 -25.30 1.78 0.74
N VAL A 199 -24.23 1.01 0.51
CA VAL A 199 -23.07 1.46 -0.27
C VAL A 199 -23.49 1.60 -1.73
N LEU A 200 -23.25 2.77 -2.33
CA LEU A 200 -23.47 3.05 -3.75
C LEU A 200 -22.19 2.81 -4.56
N ALA A 201 -21.06 3.26 -4.02
CA ALA A 201 -19.74 3.13 -4.63
C ALA A 201 -18.64 3.10 -3.55
N ARG A 202 -17.51 2.47 -3.87
CA ARG A 202 -16.32 2.40 -3.04
C ARG A 202 -15.08 2.53 -3.92
N GLY A 203 -14.28 3.57 -3.70
CA GLY A 203 -12.95 3.72 -4.27
C GLY A 203 -11.93 3.34 -3.23
N VAL A 204 -11.22 2.23 -3.43
CA VAL A 204 -10.31 1.65 -2.43
C VAL A 204 -8.99 2.42 -2.43
N GLU A 205 -8.49 2.77 -3.62
CA GLU A 205 -7.26 3.52 -3.88
C GLU A 205 -7.25 4.88 -3.17
N CYS A 206 -8.41 5.54 -3.13
CA CYS A 206 -8.61 6.83 -2.46
C CYS A 206 -9.26 6.72 -1.09
N ASP A 207 -9.56 5.51 -0.58
CA ASP A 207 -10.28 5.26 0.68
C ASP A 207 -11.56 6.10 0.84
N ILE A 208 -12.42 6.14 -0.19
CA ILE A 208 -13.75 6.81 -0.14
C ILE A 208 -14.87 5.79 -0.40
N ALA A 209 -15.98 5.91 0.32
CA ALA A 209 -17.25 5.29 -0.04
C ALA A 209 -18.42 6.27 -0.02
N LEU A 210 -19.35 6.06 -0.94
CA LEU A 210 -20.60 6.81 -1.08
C LEU A 210 -21.75 5.95 -0.55
N LEU A 211 -22.56 6.47 0.38
CA LEU A 211 -23.72 5.76 0.93
C LEU A 211 -25.03 6.48 0.59
N SER A 212 -26.12 5.72 0.55
CA SER A 212 -27.50 6.22 0.49
C SER A 212 -28.32 5.75 1.69
N VAL A 213 -29.37 6.50 2.03
CA VAL A 213 -30.34 6.16 3.08
C VAL A 213 -31.75 6.35 2.53
N GLU A 214 -32.57 5.30 2.55
CA GLU A 214 -33.93 5.31 1.95
C GLU A 214 -34.97 6.04 2.82
N SER A 215 -34.72 6.18 4.13
CA SER A 215 -35.65 6.83 5.06
C SER A 215 -35.72 8.34 4.85
N LYS A 216 -36.93 8.84 4.56
CA LYS A 216 -37.19 10.29 4.44
C LYS A 216 -37.04 11.04 5.76
N ASP A 217 -37.24 10.36 6.89
CA ASP A 217 -37.08 10.98 8.23
C ASP A 217 -35.60 11.26 8.55
N PHE A 218 -34.67 10.43 8.05
CA PHE A 218 -33.24 10.71 8.13
C PHE A 218 -32.87 12.01 7.39
N TRP A 219 -33.46 12.26 6.22
CA TRP A 219 -33.21 13.48 5.43
C TRP A 219 -34.06 14.70 5.85
N LYS A 220 -34.93 14.56 6.84
CA LYS A 220 -35.82 15.64 7.29
C LYS A 220 -35.02 16.73 8.01
N GLY A 221 -34.99 17.94 7.44
CA GLY A 221 -34.14 19.02 7.95
C GLY A 221 -32.64 18.65 7.89
N ALA A 222 -32.22 18.01 6.80
CA ALA A 222 -30.82 17.82 6.46
C ALA A 222 -30.29 19.05 5.72
N GLU A 223 -29.21 19.62 6.21
CA GLU A 223 -28.44 20.68 5.54
C GLU A 223 -27.11 20.05 5.12
N PRO A 224 -26.88 19.79 3.81
CA PRO A 224 -25.63 19.16 3.36
C PRO A 224 -24.45 20.14 3.43
N LEU A 225 -23.25 19.61 3.61
CA LEU A 225 -22.03 20.39 3.63
C LEU A 225 -21.65 20.83 2.21
N ARG A 226 -21.09 22.04 2.10
CA ARG A 226 -20.43 22.51 0.87
C ARG A 226 -18.95 22.14 0.90
N PHE A 227 -18.40 21.80 -0.25
CA PHE A 227 -16.96 21.57 -0.40
C PHE A 227 -16.22 22.90 -0.59
N GLY A 228 -15.16 23.11 0.20
CA GLY A 228 -14.25 24.24 0.08
C GLY A 228 -13.07 23.95 -0.85
N HIS A 229 -12.29 24.98 -1.15
CA HIS A 229 -11.06 24.84 -1.93
C HIS A 229 -9.92 24.18 -1.14
N LEU A 230 -8.89 23.73 -1.85
CA LEU A 230 -7.70 23.10 -1.28
C LEU A 230 -6.91 24.11 -0.41
N PRO A 231 -6.75 23.89 0.90
CA PRO A 231 -6.16 24.87 1.81
C PRO A 231 -4.65 25.04 1.60
N HIS A 232 -4.11 26.12 2.16
CA HIS A 232 -2.68 26.43 2.23
C HIS A 232 -2.07 25.96 3.56
N LEU A 233 -0.75 26.03 3.67
CA LEU A 233 -0.06 25.75 4.92
C LEU A 233 -0.41 26.81 5.98
N GLN A 234 -0.56 26.39 7.23
CA GLN A 234 -1.03 27.19 8.37
C GLN A 234 -2.52 27.60 8.35
N ASP A 235 -3.29 27.28 7.30
CA ASP A 235 -4.75 27.44 7.34
C ASP A 235 -5.34 26.60 8.48
N ALA A 236 -6.27 27.19 9.24
CA ALA A 236 -6.91 26.52 10.36
C ALA A 236 -7.86 25.41 9.89
N VAL A 237 -7.82 24.26 10.57
CA VAL A 237 -8.62 23.08 10.25
C VAL A 237 -9.33 22.53 11.47
N THR A 238 -10.62 22.22 11.33
CA THR A 238 -11.44 21.60 12.37
C THR A 238 -11.99 20.26 11.88
N VAL A 239 -11.53 19.15 12.46
CA VAL A 239 -12.04 17.80 12.18
C VAL A 239 -13.21 17.49 13.11
N VAL A 240 -14.28 16.93 12.55
CA VAL A 240 -15.50 16.55 13.27
C VAL A 240 -15.83 15.08 13.04
N GLY A 241 -16.13 14.33 14.09
CA GLY A 241 -16.44 12.91 13.99
C GLY A 241 -16.96 12.28 15.27
N TYR A 242 -17.01 10.95 15.32
CA TYR A 242 -17.53 10.16 16.43
C TYR A 242 -16.48 9.15 16.92
N PRO A 243 -15.72 9.47 17.98
CA PRO A 243 -14.62 8.64 18.44
C PRO A 243 -15.11 7.30 19.00
N LEU A 244 -14.25 6.29 18.91
CA LEU A 244 -14.54 4.92 19.33
C LEU A 244 -15.09 4.88 20.77
N GLY A 245 -16.19 4.16 20.97
CA GLY A 245 -16.87 4.01 22.26
C GLY A 245 -17.82 5.15 22.67
N GLY A 246 -17.72 6.34 22.07
CA GLY A 246 -18.61 7.48 22.36
C GLY A 246 -19.74 7.63 21.34
N ASP A 247 -20.98 7.86 21.79
CA ASP A 247 -22.12 8.23 20.91
C ASP A 247 -22.29 9.76 20.76
N THR A 248 -21.47 10.55 21.47
CA THR A 248 -21.34 12.01 21.32
C THR A 248 -20.39 12.35 20.18
N ILE A 249 -20.69 13.46 19.48
CA ILE A 249 -19.79 14.04 18.48
C ILE A 249 -18.54 14.61 19.17
N SER A 250 -17.41 14.57 18.49
CA SER A 250 -16.12 15.13 18.91
C SER A 250 -15.60 16.11 17.86
N VAL A 251 -14.81 17.07 18.30
CA VAL A 251 -14.25 18.16 17.50
C VAL A 251 -12.78 18.33 17.89
N THR A 252 -11.87 18.25 16.93
CA THR A 252 -10.44 18.57 17.12
C THR A 252 -10.03 19.67 16.15
N LYS A 253 -9.34 20.70 16.64
CA LYS A 253 -8.86 21.83 15.83
C LYS A 253 -7.33 21.87 15.83
N GLY A 254 -6.77 22.28 14.70
CA GLY A 254 -5.35 22.47 14.45
C GLY A 254 -5.13 23.33 13.21
N VAL A 255 -4.01 23.13 12.52
CA VAL A 255 -3.66 23.76 11.24
C VAL A 255 -3.23 22.73 10.19
N VAL A 256 -3.24 23.15 8.93
CA VAL A 256 -2.65 22.41 7.80
C VAL A 256 -1.12 22.48 7.89
N SER A 257 -0.51 21.35 8.23
CA SER A 257 0.94 21.20 8.44
C SER A 257 1.69 20.92 7.14
N ARG A 258 1.05 20.24 6.17
CA ARG A 258 1.61 19.94 4.85
C ARG A 258 0.51 19.65 3.82
N VAL A 259 0.82 19.86 2.55
CA VAL A 259 0.08 19.29 1.41
C VAL A 259 1.09 18.57 0.52
N GLU A 260 0.97 17.26 0.36
CA GLU A 260 1.93 16.44 -0.41
C GLU A 260 1.24 15.27 -1.11
N VAL A 261 1.97 14.50 -1.92
CA VAL A 261 1.48 13.21 -2.41
C VAL A 261 1.82 12.14 -1.37
N THR A 262 0.82 11.42 -0.89
CA THR A 262 0.92 10.44 0.20
C THR A 262 0.45 9.06 -0.27
N SER A 263 1.05 7.98 0.23
CA SER A 263 0.48 6.64 0.07
C SER A 263 -0.77 6.48 0.93
N TYR A 264 -1.88 6.07 0.31
CA TYR A 264 -3.14 5.75 0.97
C TYR A 264 -3.10 4.29 1.43
N ALA A 265 -3.01 4.06 2.74
CA ALA A 265 -2.64 2.76 3.32
C ALA A 265 -3.51 1.59 2.85
N HIS A 266 -4.84 1.76 2.81
CA HIS A 266 -5.78 0.73 2.39
C HIS A 266 -5.92 0.59 0.86
N GLY A 267 -5.24 1.44 0.07
CA GLY A 267 -5.45 1.60 -1.36
C GLY A 267 -4.22 1.48 -2.25
N SER A 268 -3.03 1.29 -1.66
CA SER A 268 -1.73 1.15 -2.34
C SER A 268 -1.43 2.20 -3.43
N SER A 269 -2.02 3.39 -3.26
CA SER A 269 -2.04 4.44 -4.27
C SER A 269 -1.52 5.76 -3.72
N GLU A 270 -0.75 6.47 -4.56
CA GLU A 270 -0.14 7.76 -4.22
C GLU A 270 -0.99 8.92 -4.76
N LEU A 271 -1.85 9.46 -3.90
CA LEU A 271 -2.75 10.57 -4.21
C LEU A 271 -2.40 11.80 -3.37
N LEU A 272 -3.00 12.94 -3.69
CA LEU A 272 -2.83 14.15 -2.89
C LEU A 272 -3.39 13.92 -1.48
N GLY A 273 -2.64 14.31 -0.45
CA GLY A 273 -3.05 14.28 0.95
C GLY A 273 -2.75 15.61 1.64
N ILE A 274 -3.63 16.01 2.56
CA ILE A 274 -3.41 17.12 3.48
C ILE A 274 -2.96 16.53 4.82
N GLN A 275 -1.80 16.93 5.33
CA GLN A 275 -1.35 16.63 6.69
C GLN A 275 -1.81 17.74 7.63
N ILE A 276 -2.34 17.37 8.80
CA ILE A 276 -2.77 18.29 9.85
C ILE A 276 -2.14 17.92 11.21
N ASP A 277 -2.02 18.87 12.14
CA ASP A 277 -1.58 18.61 13.53
C ASP A 277 -2.76 18.33 14.50
N ALA A 278 -4.00 18.52 14.05
CA ALA A 278 -5.18 18.12 14.83
C ALA A 278 -5.24 16.59 14.98
N ALA A 279 -5.43 16.12 16.22
CA ALA A 279 -5.53 14.69 16.51
C ALA A 279 -6.74 14.04 15.81
N ILE A 280 -6.48 12.99 15.04
CA ILE A 280 -7.50 12.09 14.48
C ILE A 280 -7.44 10.78 15.28
N ASN A 281 -8.57 10.41 15.87
CA ASN A 281 -8.71 9.17 16.64
C ASN A 281 -9.59 8.17 15.87
N PRO A 282 -9.42 6.84 16.08
CA PRO A 282 -10.32 5.84 15.53
C PRO A 282 -11.80 6.18 15.78
N GLY A 283 -12.60 6.12 14.71
CA GLY A 283 -14.00 6.55 14.69
C GLY A 283 -14.23 7.95 14.09
N ASN A 284 -13.25 8.86 14.15
CA ASN A 284 -13.32 10.14 13.42
C ASN A 284 -13.12 9.96 11.90
N SER A 285 -12.48 8.86 11.47
CA SER A 285 -12.34 8.49 10.06
C SER A 285 -13.67 8.52 9.31
N GLY A 286 -13.67 9.09 8.12
CA GLY A 286 -14.85 9.33 7.29
C GLY A 286 -15.62 10.61 7.64
N GLY A 287 -15.25 11.30 8.73
CA GLY A 287 -15.81 12.60 9.11
C GLY A 287 -15.21 13.75 8.29
N PRO A 288 -15.88 14.91 8.22
CA PRO A 288 -15.36 16.07 7.49
C PRO A 288 -14.26 16.81 8.27
N ALA A 289 -13.34 17.41 7.52
CA ALA A 289 -12.45 18.45 7.96
C ALA A 289 -12.91 19.80 7.40
N PHE A 290 -13.03 20.82 8.24
CA PHE A 290 -13.55 22.15 7.89
C PHE A 290 -12.47 23.23 7.90
N ASN A 291 -12.61 24.24 7.03
CA ASN A 291 -11.97 25.55 7.22
C ASN A 291 -12.78 26.42 8.22
N ASP A 292 -12.27 27.61 8.55
CA ASP A 292 -12.96 28.53 9.47
C ASP A 292 -14.24 29.17 8.89
N ASP A 293 -14.46 29.09 7.57
CA ASP A 293 -15.71 29.49 6.90
C ASP A 293 -16.82 28.40 6.98
N GLY A 294 -16.52 27.23 7.57
CA GLY A 294 -17.47 26.11 7.72
C GLY A 294 -17.65 25.25 6.46
N GLU A 295 -16.73 25.35 5.50
CA GLU A 295 -16.70 24.53 4.29
C GLU A 295 -15.83 23.29 4.48
N CYS A 296 -16.29 22.15 3.96
CA CYS A 296 -15.56 20.88 4.04
C CYS A 296 -14.37 20.91 3.08
N ILE A 297 -13.14 20.94 3.60
CA ILE A 297 -11.89 20.87 2.83
C ILE A 297 -11.42 19.43 2.55
N GLY A 298 -12.08 18.43 3.14
CA GLY A 298 -11.80 17.02 2.88
C GLY A 298 -12.34 16.05 3.92
N VAL A 299 -11.98 14.77 3.77
CA VAL A 299 -12.37 13.66 4.65
C VAL A 299 -11.23 13.32 5.61
N ALA A 300 -11.47 13.34 6.92
CA ALA A 300 -10.50 12.86 7.90
C ALA A 300 -10.26 11.35 7.71
N PHE A 301 -9.00 10.93 7.62
CA PHE A 301 -8.60 9.52 7.54
C PHE A 301 -7.31 9.26 8.32
N GLN A 302 -7.04 7.99 8.61
CA GLN A 302 -5.85 7.56 9.33
C GLN A 302 -4.95 6.75 8.41
N VAL A 303 -3.69 7.19 8.28
CA VAL A 303 -2.65 6.47 7.54
C VAL A 303 -1.91 5.54 8.49
N TYR A 304 -1.59 4.32 8.04
CA TYR A 304 -0.81 3.34 8.79
C TYR A 304 0.57 3.90 9.16
N ARG A 305 0.90 3.96 10.46
CA ARG A 305 2.18 4.52 10.98
C ARG A 305 2.61 3.82 12.27
N SER A 306 3.92 3.86 12.51
CA SER A 306 4.59 3.45 13.75
C SER A 306 4.10 4.23 14.96
N ASP A 307 4.00 3.54 16.11
CA ASP A 307 3.53 4.10 17.39
C ASP A 307 4.33 5.32 17.90
N ASP A 308 5.56 5.53 17.42
CA ASP A 308 6.46 6.63 17.81
C ASP A 308 6.04 8.04 17.32
N VAL A 309 4.90 8.20 16.64
CA VAL A 309 4.50 9.45 15.95
C VAL A 309 3.14 9.98 16.41
N GLU A 310 3.14 10.79 17.46
CA GLU A 310 1.95 11.50 17.95
C GLU A 310 1.52 12.68 17.05
N ASN A 311 0.24 13.05 17.12
CA ASN A 311 -0.34 14.31 16.60
C ASN A 311 -0.09 14.59 15.11
N ILE A 312 -0.20 13.57 14.25
CA ILE A 312 -0.27 13.76 12.80
C ILE A 312 -1.55 13.13 12.24
N GLY A 313 -2.51 13.98 11.86
CA GLY A 313 -3.70 13.58 11.12
C GLY A 313 -3.53 13.70 9.61
N TYR A 314 -4.35 12.99 8.84
CA TYR A 314 -4.45 13.13 7.39
C TYR A 314 -5.89 13.41 6.95
N VAL A 315 -6.02 14.17 5.86
CA VAL A 315 -7.30 14.55 5.26
C VAL A 315 -7.23 14.32 3.74
N ILE A 316 -8.21 13.57 3.22
CA ILE A 316 -8.44 13.33 1.79
C ILE A 316 -8.99 14.62 1.20
N PRO A 317 -8.25 15.34 0.34
CA PRO A 317 -8.62 16.69 -0.09
C PRO A 317 -9.87 16.69 -0.98
N THR A 318 -10.59 17.82 -1.02
CA THR A 318 -11.73 18.01 -1.91
C THR A 318 -11.44 17.75 -3.38
N THR A 319 -10.19 17.86 -3.84
CA THR A 319 -9.81 17.50 -5.22
C THR A 319 -9.91 16.00 -5.50
N VAL A 320 -9.50 15.15 -4.56
CA VAL A 320 -9.62 13.67 -4.65
C VAL A 320 -11.09 13.25 -4.48
N VAL A 321 -11.82 13.89 -3.56
CA VAL A 321 -13.26 13.69 -3.39
C VAL A 321 -14.04 14.06 -4.66
N SER A 322 -13.72 15.20 -5.29
CA SER A 322 -14.40 15.66 -6.50
C SER A 322 -14.14 14.72 -7.69
N HIS A 323 -12.91 14.22 -7.83
CA HIS A 323 -12.56 13.23 -8.86
C HIS A 323 -13.37 11.94 -8.68
N PHE A 324 -13.41 11.36 -7.47
CA PHE A 324 -14.20 10.17 -7.16
C PHE A 324 -15.71 10.36 -7.45
N LEU A 325 -16.27 11.52 -7.09
CA LEU A 325 -17.69 11.82 -7.32
C LEU A 325 -17.98 12.00 -8.83
N GLU A 326 -17.13 12.74 -9.55
CA GLU A 326 -17.30 12.95 -10.99
C GLU A 326 -17.09 11.67 -11.81
N ASP A 327 -16.13 10.82 -11.43
CA ASP A 327 -15.95 9.48 -12.01
C ASP A 327 -17.21 8.63 -11.85
N TYR A 328 -17.74 8.53 -10.63
CA TYR A 328 -18.97 7.79 -10.36
C TYR A 328 -20.19 8.36 -11.11
N GLU A 329 -20.32 9.69 -11.23
CA GLU A 329 -21.43 10.32 -11.95
C GLU A 329 -21.32 10.19 -13.47
N ARG A 330 -20.10 10.14 -14.03
CA ARG A 330 -19.86 9.86 -15.47
C ARG A 330 -20.13 8.39 -15.82
N ASN A 331 -19.67 7.47 -14.98
CA ASN A 331 -19.56 6.04 -15.32
C ASN A 331 -20.63 5.14 -14.67
N GLY A 332 -21.39 5.63 -13.68
CA GLY A 332 -22.35 4.85 -12.88
C GLY A 332 -21.71 3.83 -11.93
N LYS A 333 -20.38 3.73 -11.97
CA LYS A 333 -19.48 2.97 -11.09
C LYS A 333 -18.18 3.74 -10.98
N TYR A 334 -17.38 3.43 -9.96
CA TYR A 334 -16.01 3.93 -9.86
C TYR A 334 -15.09 3.19 -10.87
N SER A 335 -14.13 3.90 -11.45
CA SER A 335 -13.22 3.42 -12.52
C SER A 335 -11.72 3.58 -12.21
N GLY A 336 -11.37 4.00 -10.98
CA GLY A 336 -10.00 4.05 -10.49
C GLY A 336 -9.27 5.36 -10.79
N PHE A 337 -8.17 5.59 -10.05
CA PHE A 337 -7.20 6.61 -10.40
C PHE A 337 -6.20 6.06 -11.43
N PRO A 338 -5.95 6.75 -12.54
CA PRO A 338 -5.01 6.28 -13.54
C PRO A 338 -3.55 6.39 -13.06
N CYS A 339 -2.69 5.57 -13.67
CA CYS A 339 -1.24 5.62 -13.51
C CYS A 339 -0.53 5.73 -14.88
N LEU A 340 0.78 5.96 -14.86
CA LEU A 340 1.63 6.02 -16.06
C LEU A 340 2.42 4.71 -16.31
N GLY A 341 2.27 3.69 -15.46
CA GLY A 341 2.94 2.40 -15.64
C GLY A 341 4.47 2.44 -15.75
N VAL A 342 5.15 3.38 -15.10
CA VAL A 342 6.63 3.53 -15.19
C VAL A 342 7.32 3.60 -13.83
N LEU A 343 8.45 2.89 -13.73
CA LEU A 343 9.43 3.06 -12.65
C LEU A 343 10.45 4.11 -13.07
N LEU A 344 10.81 5.02 -12.16
CA LEU A 344 11.58 6.23 -12.48
C LEU A 344 12.80 6.43 -11.56
N GLN A 345 13.86 7.01 -12.12
CA GLN A 345 15.07 7.41 -11.41
C GLN A 345 15.30 8.92 -11.51
N LYS A 346 15.62 9.54 -10.38
CA LYS A 346 15.99 10.96 -10.26
C LYS A 346 17.31 11.27 -10.96
N LEU A 347 17.42 12.50 -11.45
CA LEU A 347 18.54 12.98 -12.27
C LEU A 347 19.37 14.09 -11.59
N GLU A 348 19.51 14.07 -10.27
CA GLU A 348 20.32 15.05 -9.53
C GLU A 348 21.81 15.07 -9.96
N ASN A 349 22.36 13.91 -10.30
CA ASN A 349 23.77 13.75 -10.63
C ASN A 349 24.12 14.40 -11.99
N PRO A 350 25.03 15.39 -12.06
CA PRO A 350 25.36 16.07 -13.31
C PRO A 350 26.00 15.18 -14.38
N ALA A 351 26.79 14.17 -13.98
CA ALA A 351 27.42 13.23 -14.92
C ALA A 351 26.38 12.29 -15.56
N LEU A 352 25.37 11.87 -14.79
CA LEU A 352 24.24 11.09 -15.32
C LEU A 352 23.45 11.90 -16.36
N ARG A 353 23.14 13.18 -16.07
CA ARG A 353 22.48 14.08 -17.04
C ARG A 353 23.33 14.29 -18.29
N ALA A 354 24.63 14.52 -18.13
CA ALA A 354 25.55 14.71 -19.27
C ALA A 354 25.65 13.45 -20.14
N CYS A 355 25.72 12.26 -19.53
CA CYS A 355 25.73 10.98 -20.24
C CYS A 355 24.45 10.77 -21.06
N LEU A 356 23.28 11.05 -20.45
CA LEU A 356 21.96 10.99 -21.10
C LEU A 356 21.67 12.19 -22.02
N ARG A 357 22.63 13.11 -22.21
CA ARG A 357 22.51 14.32 -23.05
C ARG A 357 21.37 15.27 -22.64
N VAL A 358 20.98 15.26 -21.37
CA VAL A 358 19.92 16.14 -20.83
C VAL A 358 20.49 17.57 -20.67
N PRO A 359 19.91 18.60 -21.32
CA PRO A 359 20.53 19.92 -21.43
C PRO A 359 20.33 20.83 -20.20
N SER A 360 19.36 20.53 -19.34
CA SER A 360 18.97 21.33 -18.17
C SER A 360 18.96 20.49 -16.88
N ASN A 361 18.59 21.10 -15.74
CA ASN A 361 18.45 20.39 -14.46
C ASN A 361 17.03 19.80 -14.29
N GLU A 362 16.57 19.10 -15.31
CA GLU A 362 15.16 18.68 -15.49
C GLU A 362 15.07 17.20 -15.88
N GLY A 363 13.87 16.65 -15.74
CA GLY A 363 13.48 15.30 -16.15
C GLY A 363 13.84 14.15 -15.22
N VAL A 364 13.23 13.00 -15.50
CA VAL A 364 13.41 11.73 -14.76
C VAL A 364 13.58 10.56 -15.72
N LEU A 365 14.50 9.65 -15.40
CA LEU A 365 14.89 8.51 -16.24
C LEU A 365 13.91 7.34 -16.07
N VAL A 366 13.41 6.80 -17.17
CA VAL A 366 12.59 5.59 -17.22
C VAL A 366 13.45 4.35 -16.97
N ARG A 367 13.13 3.63 -15.90
CA ARG A 367 13.91 2.49 -15.39
C ARG A 367 13.30 1.11 -15.59
N LYS A 368 11.97 1.06 -15.69
CA LYS A 368 11.13 -0.07 -16.13
C LYS A 368 9.79 0.48 -16.62
N ILE A 369 9.07 -0.29 -17.42
CA ILE A 369 7.70 -0.01 -17.86
C ILE A 369 6.83 -1.23 -17.56
N GLU A 370 5.58 -1.02 -17.16
CA GLU A 370 4.58 -2.06 -16.90
C GLU A 370 4.00 -2.53 -18.26
N PRO A 371 4.10 -3.82 -18.63
CA PRO A 371 3.69 -4.32 -19.96
C PRO A 371 2.21 -4.06 -20.29
N THR A 372 1.35 -4.05 -19.28
CA THR A 372 -0.09 -3.79 -19.38
C THR A 372 -0.46 -2.31 -19.59
N SER A 373 0.51 -1.40 -19.49
CA SER A 373 0.30 0.04 -19.72
C SER A 373 0.50 0.41 -21.19
N ASP A 374 -0.32 1.32 -21.72
CA ASP A 374 -0.17 1.83 -23.10
C ASP A 374 1.16 2.58 -23.30
N VAL A 375 1.75 3.08 -22.21
CA VAL A 375 3.07 3.73 -22.20
C VAL A 375 4.18 2.80 -22.73
N SER A 376 4.03 1.47 -22.58
CA SER A 376 4.95 0.48 -23.15
C SER A 376 5.04 0.51 -24.69
N ASN A 377 3.99 0.99 -25.38
CA ASN A 377 3.96 1.12 -26.84
C ASN A 377 4.80 2.30 -27.36
N VAL A 378 5.06 3.31 -26.51
CA VAL A 378 5.56 4.62 -26.95
C VAL A 378 6.84 5.10 -26.23
N VAL A 379 7.02 4.74 -24.95
CA VAL A 379 8.19 5.03 -24.12
C VAL A 379 9.10 3.79 -24.04
N LYS A 380 10.38 3.98 -23.75
CA LYS A 380 11.39 2.92 -23.60
C LYS A 380 12.25 3.13 -22.35
N GLU A 381 12.79 2.05 -21.81
CA GLU A 381 13.85 2.17 -20.80
C GLU A 381 15.03 2.98 -21.36
N GLY A 382 15.59 3.87 -20.54
CA GLY A 382 16.61 4.83 -20.99
C GLY A 382 16.06 6.19 -21.45
N ASP A 383 14.76 6.33 -21.72
CA ASP A 383 14.15 7.64 -22.00
C ASP A 383 14.16 8.53 -20.75
N VAL A 384 14.25 9.85 -20.93
CA VAL A 384 14.08 10.83 -19.86
C VAL A 384 12.80 11.63 -20.08
N ILE A 385 11.80 11.47 -19.21
CA ILE A 385 10.57 12.28 -19.24
C ILE A 385 10.90 13.68 -18.71
N VAL A 386 10.75 14.70 -19.55
CA VAL A 386 11.05 16.11 -19.24
C VAL A 386 9.80 16.99 -19.10
N SER A 387 8.65 16.58 -19.64
CA SER A 387 7.37 17.25 -19.41
C SER A 387 6.16 16.31 -19.48
N PHE A 388 5.10 16.66 -18.78
CA PHE A 388 3.78 16.03 -18.82
C PHE A 388 2.73 17.12 -19.09
N ASP A 389 1.94 16.98 -20.16
CA ASP A 389 0.98 17.99 -20.65
C ASP A 389 1.58 19.41 -20.73
N GLY A 390 2.81 19.51 -21.21
CA GLY A 390 3.58 20.76 -21.30
C GLY A 390 4.17 21.29 -19.98
N VAL A 391 3.77 20.74 -18.82
CA VAL A 391 4.36 21.07 -17.52
C VAL A 391 5.73 20.42 -17.38
N ARG A 392 6.79 21.21 -17.15
CA ARG A 392 8.16 20.68 -17.06
C ARG A 392 8.41 19.98 -15.72
N VAL A 393 8.98 18.79 -15.80
CA VAL A 393 9.39 17.95 -14.66
C VAL A 393 10.83 18.31 -14.29
N GLY A 394 11.11 18.61 -13.03
CA GLY A 394 12.46 18.85 -12.52
C GLY A 394 13.25 17.55 -12.32
N CYS A 395 14.57 17.64 -12.16
CA CYS A 395 15.46 16.48 -11.95
C CYS A 395 15.03 15.55 -10.79
N GLU A 396 14.28 16.10 -9.84
CA GLU A 396 13.76 15.43 -8.64
C GLU A 396 12.40 14.74 -8.84
N GLY A 397 11.85 14.72 -10.07
CA GLY A 397 10.49 14.24 -10.31
C GLY A 397 9.39 15.15 -9.76
N THR A 398 9.70 16.43 -9.54
CA THR A 398 8.74 17.44 -9.07
C THR A 398 8.29 18.38 -10.19
N VAL A 399 7.09 18.92 -10.08
CA VAL A 399 6.50 19.93 -10.97
C VAL A 399 6.09 21.18 -10.16
N PRO A 400 5.90 22.35 -10.79
CA PRO A 400 5.23 23.48 -10.14
C PRO A 400 3.82 23.09 -9.70
N PHE A 401 3.38 23.57 -8.52
CA PHE A 401 2.08 23.21 -7.92
C PHE A 401 1.19 24.44 -7.70
N ARG A 402 1.66 25.36 -6.86
CA ARG A 402 1.07 26.69 -6.60
C ARG A 402 2.15 27.76 -6.69
N SER A 403 1.74 29.02 -6.55
CA SER A 403 2.57 30.25 -6.38
C SER A 403 4.09 30.04 -6.23
N SER A 404 4.54 29.41 -5.13
CA SER A 404 5.94 29.08 -4.85
C SER A 404 6.18 27.62 -4.49
N GLU A 405 5.18 26.75 -4.66
CA GLU A 405 5.20 25.35 -4.23
C GLU A 405 5.57 24.39 -5.38
N ARG A 406 6.16 23.25 -5.02
CA ARG A 406 6.42 22.12 -5.92
C ARG A 406 5.87 20.83 -5.33
N ILE A 407 5.34 19.97 -6.20
CA ILE A 407 4.77 18.67 -5.82
C ILE A 407 5.37 17.56 -6.68
N ALA A 408 5.28 16.30 -6.24
CA ALA A 408 5.66 15.15 -7.06
C ALA A 408 4.80 15.11 -8.34
N PHE A 409 5.43 14.86 -9.49
CA PHE A 409 4.76 14.89 -10.81
C PHE A 409 3.57 13.90 -10.91
N ARG A 410 3.56 12.85 -10.07
CA ARG A 410 2.46 11.89 -9.89
C ARG A 410 1.10 12.57 -9.65
N TYR A 411 1.09 13.75 -9.04
CA TYR A 411 -0.11 14.58 -8.88
C TYR A 411 -0.81 14.91 -10.21
N LEU A 412 -0.05 15.22 -11.28
CA LEU A 412 -0.65 15.54 -12.59
C LEU A 412 -1.28 14.32 -13.25
N ILE A 413 -0.78 13.12 -12.93
CA ILE A 413 -1.35 11.85 -13.40
C ILE A 413 -2.65 11.57 -12.64
N SER A 414 -2.65 11.67 -11.30
CA SER A 414 -3.85 11.40 -10.48
C SER A 414 -4.93 12.48 -10.52
N GLN A 415 -4.73 13.57 -11.27
CA GLN A 415 -5.79 14.50 -11.66
C GLN A 415 -6.54 14.09 -12.95
N LYS A 416 -6.03 13.11 -13.70
CA LYS A 416 -6.66 12.57 -14.92
C LYS A 416 -7.69 11.50 -14.58
N PHE A 417 -8.58 11.20 -15.51
CA PHE A 417 -9.52 10.09 -15.44
C PHE A 417 -9.01 8.88 -16.24
N THR A 418 -9.51 7.70 -15.90
CA THR A 418 -9.29 6.47 -16.67
C THR A 418 -9.75 6.66 -18.13
N GLY A 419 -8.83 6.43 -19.07
CA GLY A 419 -9.06 6.63 -20.51
C GLY A 419 -8.63 8.00 -21.04
N ASP A 420 -8.21 8.95 -20.20
CA ASP A 420 -7.62 10.21 -20.66
C ASP A 420 -6.29 9.97 -21.39
N VAL A 421 -6.00 10.81 -22.38
CA VAL A 421 -4.67 10.89 -23.02
C VAL A 421 -3.81 11.93 -22.32
N ALA A 422 -2.52 11.65 -22.19
CA ALA A 422 -1.50 12.62 -21.76
C ALA A 422 -0.38 12.76 -22.80
N GLU A 423 0.14 13.97 -22.98
CA GLU A 423 1.31 14.26 -23.80
C GLU A 423 2.59 14.22 -22.95
N LEU A 424 3.50 13.31 -23.27
CA LEU A 424 4.82 13.24 -22.66
C LEU A 424 5.84 13.91 -23.58
N GLY A 425 6.58 14.88 -23.05
CA GLY A 425 7.84 15.33 -23.64
C GLY A 425 8.96 14.47 -23.08
N ILE A 426 9.72 13.80 -23.96
CA ILE A 426 10.79 12.89 -23.59
C ILE A 426 12.10 13.26 -24.31
N ILE A 427 13.24 12.89 -23.74
CA ILE A 427 14.54 12.85 -24.42
C ILE A 427 14.92 11.39 -24.64
N ARG A 428 15.19 11.03 -25.90
CA ARG A 428 15.62 9.70 -26.34
C ARG A 428 16.91 9.83 -27.14
N ALA A 429 18.00 9.17 -26.71
CA ALA A 429 19.34 9.30 -27.30
C ALA A 429 19.90 10.75 -27.41
N GLY A 430 19.30 11.72 -26.73
CA GLY A 430 19.61 13.16 -26.81
C GLY A 430 18.70 13.97 -27.76
N GLU A 431 17.73 13.34 -28.42
CA GLU A 431 16.70 14.02 -29.21
C GLU A 431 15.42 14.24 -28.39
N CYS A 432 14.86 15.44 -28.44
CA CYS A 432 13.59 15.76 -27.80
C CYS A 432 12.41 15.28 -28.66
N LEU A 433 11.60 14.37 -28.12
CA LEU A 433 10.40 13.84 -28.76
C LEU A 433 9.15 14.22 -27.97
N LYS A 434 8.00 14.20 -28.64
CA LYS A 434 6.68 14.18 -28.01
C LYS A 434 6.02 12.84 -28.32
N VAL A 435 5.44 12.22 -27.30
CA VAL A 435 4.61 11.01 -27.43
C VAL A 435 3.30 11.21 -26.67
N GLN A 436 2.29 10.41 -27.00
CA GLN A 436 1.01 10.38 -26.29
C GLN A 436 0.73 8.96 -25.83
N ALA A 437 0.08 8.82 -24.68
CA ALA A 437 -0.36 7.52 -24.14
C ALA A 437 -1.74 7.67 -23.47
N VAL A 438 -2.55 6.61 -23.55
CA VAL A 438 -3.79 6.46 -22.80
C VAL A 438 -3.46 6.04 -21.37
N LEU A 439 -4.01 6.75 -20.40
CA LEU A 439 -3.83 6.44 -18.98
C LEU A 439 -4.90 5.46 -18.50
N LYS A 440 -4.47 4.42 -17.77
CA LYS A 440 -5.33 3.38 -17.17
C LYS A 440 -5.02 3.24 -15.67
N PRO A 441 -5.93 2.68 -14.84
CA PRO A 441 -5.58 2.16 -13.52
C PRO A 441 -4.46 1.14 -13.59
N ARG A 442 -3.77 0.94 -12.48
CA ARG A 442 -2.65 0.00 -12.41
C ARG A 442 -3.14 -1.45 -12.43
N VAL A 443 -2.53 -2.30 -13.25
CA VAL A 443 -2.84 -3.75 -13.25
C VAL A 443 -1.91 -4.45 -12.25
N HIS A 444 -2.46 -4.77 -11.09
CA HIS A 444 -1.74 -5.46 -10.02
C HIS A 444 -1.71 -6.99 -10.26
N LEU A 445 -0.51 -7.58 -10.36
CA LEU A 445 -0.32 -9.04 -10.45
C LEU A 445 -0.66 -9.77 -9.14
N VAL A 446 -0.44 -9.08 -8.01
CA VAL A 446 -0.89 -9.47 -6.66
C VAL A 446 -1.71 -8.28 -6.14
N PRO A 447 -3.05 -8.41 -6.03
CA PRO A 447 -3.92 -7.28 -5.73
C PRO A 447 -4.01 -6.98 -4.23
N TYR A 448 -4.22 -5.70 -3.91
CA TYR A 448 -4.42 -5.20 -2.54
C TYR A 448 -5.84 -5.40 -2.02
N HIS A 449 -6.81 -5.58 -2.92
CA HIS A 449 -8.21 -5.83 -2.60
C HIS A 449 -8.81 -6.79 -3.62
N ILE A 450 -9.84 -7.55 -3.23
CA ILE A 450 -10.52 -8.50 -4.11
C ILE A 450 -11.96 -8.02 -4.37
N GLU A 451 -12.31 -7.84 -5.65
CA GLU A 451 -13.66 -7.50 -6.08
C GLU A 451 -14.66 -8.64 -5.75
N GLY A 452 -15.95 -8.32 -5.59
CA GLY A 452 -16.99 -9.30 -5.24
C GLY A 452 -16.97 -9.82 -3.78
N GLY A 453 -15.85 -9.74 -3.06
CA GLY A 453 -15.79 -10.03 -1.61
C GLY A 453 -15.66 -11.51 -1.21
N GLN A 454 -15.23 -12.37 -2.13
CA GLN A 454 -14.73 -13.71 -1.82
C GLN A 454 -13.58 -14.06 -2.79
N PRO A 455 -12.42 -14.53 -2.30
CA PRO A 455 -11.35 -15.02 -3.17
C PRO A 455 -11.82 -16.22 -4.01
N SER A 456 -11.38 -16.27 -5.26
CA SER A 456 -11.53 -17.42 -6.14
C SER A 456 -10.74 -18.62 -5.59
N TYR A 457 -11.30 -19.83 -5.66
CA TYR A 457 -10.58 -21.04 -5.26
C TYR A 457 -11.01 -22.27 -6.05
N LEU A 458 -10.10 -23.25 -6.16
CA LEU A 458 -10.32 -24.53 -6.83
C LEU A 458 -9.66 -25.66 -6.02
N ILE A 459 -10.39 -26.75 -5.78
CA ILE A 459 -9.91 -27.94 -5.07
C ILE A 459 -9.85 -29.12 -6.03
N VAL A 460 -8.67 -29.72 -6.21
CA VAL A 460 -8.48 -30.89 -7.08
C VAL A 460 -7.85 -32.01 -6.28
N ALA A 461 -8.60 -33.08 -6.00
CA ALA A 461 -8.14 -34.22 -5.19
C ALA A 461 -7.54 -33.80 -3.81
N GLY A 462 -8.03 -32.70 -3.24
CA GLY A 462 -7.55 -32.13 -1.98
C GLY A 462 -6.46 -31.06 -2.11
N LEU A 463 -5.85 -30.87 -3.28
CA LEU A 463 -4.97 -29.72 -3.53
C LEU A 463 -5.82 -28.44 -3.60
N VAL A 464 -5.55 -27.45 -2.74
CA VAL A 464 -6.30 -26.19 -2.67
C VAL A 464 -5.55 -25.09 -3.42
N PHE A 465 -6.09 -24.65 -4.55
CA PHE A 465 -5.55 -23.56 -5.35
C PHE A 465 -6.29 -22.24 -5.10
N THR A 466 -5.53 -21.14 -5.02
CA THR A 466 -6.03 -19.76 -4.83
C THR A 466 -5.09 -18.76 -5.52
N PRO A 467 -5.56 -17.57 -5.98
CA PRO A 467 -4.67 -16.48 -6.40
C PRO A 467 -3.95 -15.85 -5.21
N LEU A 468 -2.64 -15.61 -5.34
CA LEU A 468 -1.89 -14.82 -4.37
C LEU A 468 -2.41 -13.37 -4.36
N SER A 469 -2.69 -12.85 -3.18
CA SER A 469 -3.18 -11.48 -2.92
C SER A 469 -2.57 -10.94 -1.63
N GLU A 470 -2.53 -9.63 -1.46
CA GLU A 470 -1.95 -9.03 -0.24
C GLU A 470 -2.72 -9.41 1.03
N PRO A 471 -4.07 -9.45 1.06
CA PRO A 471 -4.80 -9.94 2.23
C PRO A 471 -4.47 -11.40 2.62
N LEU A 472 -4.14 -12.26 1.65
CA LEU A 472 -3.67 -13.62 1.92
C LEU A 472 -2.26 -13.62 2.53
N ILE A 473 -1.37 -12.75 2.07
CA ILE A 473 -0.02 -12.58 2.62
C ILE A 473 -0.08 -12.01 4.05
N GLU A 474 -1.04 -11.12 4.34
CA GLU A 474 -1.31 -10.59 5.67
C GLU A 474 -1.90 -11.63 6.63
N GLU A 475 -2.79 -12.52 6.17
CA GLU A 475 -3.40 -13.57 7.00
C GLU A 475 -2.44 -14.74 7.28
N GLU A 476 -1.72 -15.23 6.27
CA GLU A 476 -0.71 -16.30 6.40
C GLU A 476 0.59 -15.83 7.11
N CYS A 477 0.85 -14.52 7.08
CA CYS A 477 2.09 -13.84 7.48
C CYS A 477 3.32 -14.11 6.57
N GLU A 478 4.21 -13.12 6.42
CA GLU A 478 5.35 -13.19 5.48
C GLU A 478 6.31 -14.38 5.73
N ASP A 479 6.46 -14.84 6.98
CA ASP A 479 7.33 -15.97 7.34
C ASP A 479 6.88 -17.32 6.72
N THR A 480 5.60 -17.49 6.38
CA THR A 480 5.03 -18.76 5.86
C THR A 480 4.89 -18.77 4.33
N ILE A 481 4.67 -17.59 3.73
CA ILE A 481 4.55 -17.39 2.27
C ILE A 481 5.89 -17.64 1.56
N GLY A 482 7.01 -17.42 2.25
CA GLY A 482 8.34 -17.71 1.74
C GLY A 482 8.89 -16.66 0.75
N LEU A 483 10.22 -16.55 0.73
CA LEU A 483 10.92 -15.43 0.08
C LEU A 483 10.67 -15.30 -1.44
N LYS A 484 10.38 -16.41 -2.14
CA LYS A 484 10.15 -16.37 -3.60
C LYS A 484 8.82 -15.72 -3.96
N LEU A 485 7.73 -16.13 -3.31
CA LEU A 485 6.42 -15.50 -3.50
C LEU A 485 6.43 -14.04 -3.06
N LEU A 486 7.10 -13.71 -1.94
CA LEU A 486 7.26 -12.30 -1.52
C LEU A 486 8.04 -11.46 -2.53
N ILE A 487 9.16 -11.97 -3.08
CA ILE A 487 9.90 -11.26 -4.13
C ILE A 487 9.01 -11.05 -5.37
N LYS A 488 8.20 -12.04 -5.75
CA LYS A 488 7.26 -11.90 -6.87
C LYS A 488 6.19 -10.85 -6.58
N ALA A 489 5.51 -10.92 -5.44
CA ALA A 489 4.48 -9.98 -5.02
C ALA A 489 4.97 -8.52 -4.94
N ARG A 490 6.20 -8.31 -4.42
CA ARG A 490 6.76 -6.96 -4.20
C ARG A 490 7.42 -6.35 -5.44
N TYR A 491 7.87 -7.14 -6.43
CA TYR A 491 8.71 -6.66 -7.54
C TYR A 491 8.33 -7.08 -8.97
N SER A 492 7.34 -7.96 -9.14
CA SER A 492 6.89 -8.41 -10.48
C SER A 492 5.73 -7.56 -10.99
N PHE A 493 5.66 -7.38 -12.32
CA PHE A 493 4.53 -6.76 -13.01
C PHE A 493 3.74 -7.82 -13.76
N ALA A 494 2.44 -7.60 -13.94
CA ALA A 494 1.65 -8.42 -14.83
C ALA A 494 2.17 -8.26 -16.27
N LYS A 495 2.45 -9.39 -16.94
CA LYS A 495 2.83 -9.44 -18.36
C LYS A 495 1.63 -9.15 -19.27
N PHE A 496 0.42 -9.48 -18.81
CA PHE A 496 -0.84 -9.26 -19.52
C PHE A 496 -2.02 -8.98 -18.57
N GLU A 497 -3.11 -8.43 -19.11
CA GLU A 497 -4.32 -8.07 -18.36
C GLU A 497 -5.03 -9.35 -17.88
N GLY A 498 -5.12 -9.55 -16.56
CA GLY A 498 -5.66 -10.78 -15.96
C GLY A 498 -4.66 -11.91 -15.74
N GLU A 499 -3.34 -11.66 -15.77
CA GLU A 499 -2.35 -12.61 -15.22
C GLU A 499 -2.51 -12.70 -13.68
N GLN A 500 -2.38 -13.91 -13.12
CA GLN A 500 -2.34 -14.13 -11.67
C GLN A 500 -1.24 -15.11 -11.28
N ILE A 501 -0.62 -14.87 -10.13
CA ILE A 501 0.16 -15.90 -9.43
C ILE A 501 -0.82 -16.86 -8.76
N VAL A 502 -1.05 -18.03 -9.35
CA VAL A 502 -1.84 -19.09 -8.71
C VAL A 502 -0.92 -19.92 -7.82
N ILE A 503 -1.32 -20.12 -6.56
CA ILE A 503 -0.60 -20.95 -5.60
C ILE A 503 -1.43 -22.16 -5.17
N LEU A 504 -0.76 -23.24 -4.79
CA LEU A 504 -1.29 -24.25 -3.90
C LEU A 504 -1.12 -23.73 -2.47
N SER A 505 -2.19 -23.37 -1.76
CA SER A 505 -2.08 -22.91 -0.37
C SER A 505 -1.86 -24.06 0.61
N GLN A 506 -2.53 -25.19 0.40
CA GLN A 506 -2.44 -26.39 1.25
C GLN A 506 -2.93 -27.66 0.53
N VAL A 507 -2.64 -28.84 1.11
CA VAL A 507 -3.19 -30.13 0.69
C VAL A 507 -4.07 -30.76 1.78
N LEU A 508 -5.33 -31.01 1.44
CA LEU A 508 -6.29 -31.74 2.27
C LEU A 508 -5.99 -33.24 2.16
N ALA A 509 -5.18 -33.74 3.09
CA ALA A 509 -4.64 -35.11 3.11
C ALA A 509 -5.69 -36.21 2.84
N ASN A 510 -5.42 -37.05 1.84
CA ASN A 510 -6.27 -38.15 1.40
C ASN A 510 -5.43 -39.25 0.70
N GLU A 511 -5.94 -40.48 0.60
CA GLU A 511 -5.25 -41.58 -0.09
C GLU A 511 -4.82 -41.23 -1.54
N VAL A 512 -5.55 -40.36 -2.22
CA VAL A 512 -5.26 -39.92 -3.59
C VAL A 512 -4.08 -38.94 -3.72
N ASN A 513 -3.69 -38.27 -2.62
CA ASN A 513 -2.63 -37.24 -2.59
C ASN A 513 -1.46 -37.59 -1.64
N ILE A 514 -1.33 -38.88 -1.30
CA ILE A 514 -0.27 -39.38 -0.41
C ILE A 514 1.14 -39.03 -0.87
N GLY A 515 1.96 -38.47 0.03
CA GLY A 515 3.29 -37.94 -0.25
C GLY A 515 3.33 -36.46 -0.68
N TYR A 516 2.19 -35.77 -0.70
CA TYR A 516 2.06 -34.34 -1.02
C TYR A 516 1.45 -33.52 0.13
N GLU A 517 1.20 -34.11 1.30
CA GLU A 517 0.40 -33.54 2.39
C GLU A 517 1.02 -32.29 3.03
N ASP A 518 2.36 -32.22 3.09
CA ASP A 518 3.10 -31.10 3.68
C ASP A 518 3.29 -29.90 2.72
N LEU A 519 2.76 -29.96 1.48
CA LEU A 519 2.90 -28.87 0.51
C LEU A 519 1.96 -27.70 0.84
N SER A 520 2.53 -26.51 0.96
CA SER A 520 1.82 -25.26 1.23
C SER A 520 2.52 -24.06 0.60
N ASN A 521 1.75 -23.04 0.25
CA ASN A 521 2.19 -21.77 -0.34
C ASN A 521 3.20 -21.88 -1.51
N GLU A 522 2.97 -22.82 -2.45
CA GLU A 522 3.84 -23.04 -3.63
C GLU A 522 3.19 -22.56 -4.93
N GLN A 523 3.93 -21.85 -5.80
CA GLN A 523 3.39 -21.39 -7.08
C GLN A 523 3.24 -22.55 -8.07
N VAL A 524 2.03 -22.74 -8.61
CA VAL A 524 1.80 -23.65 -9.74
C VAL A 524 2.03 -22.92 -11.06
N LEU A 525 2.86 -23.49 -11.93
CA LEU A 525 3.31 -22.88 -13.18
C LEU A 525 2.64 -23.50 -14.41
N LYS A 526 2.46 -24.84 -14.43
CA LYS A 526 1.84 -25.56 -15.55
C LYS A 526 0.91 -26.68 -15.09
N LEU A 527 -0.04 -27.04 -15.95
CA LEU A 527 -0.81 -28.29 -15.90
C LEU A 527 -0.67 -29.03 -17.23
N ASN A 528 -0.24 -30.30 -17.19
CA ASN A 528 0.04 -31.15 -18.36
C ASN A 528 0.92 -30.44 -19.42
N GLY A 529 1.96 -29.72 -18.97
CA GLY A 529 2.87 -28.95 -19.83
C GLY A 529 2.34 -27.59 -20.31
N THR A 530 1.05 -27.28 -20.11
CA THR A 530 0.43 -26.00 -20.50
C THR A 530 0.61 -24.95 -19.41
N ARG A 531 1.17 -23.79 -19.73
CA ARG A 531 1.40 -22.70 -18.76
C ARG A 531 0.06 -22.12 -18.26
N ILE A 532 -0.04 -21.96 -16.95
CA ILE A 532 -1.22 -21.37 -16.30
C ILE A 532 -1.16 -19.84 -16.48
N LYS A 533 -2.31 -19.23 -16.84
CA LYS A 533 -2.45 -17.77 -17.01
C LYS A 533 -3.04 -17.11 -15.75
N ASN A 534 -4.04 -17.76 -15.16
CA ASN A 534 -4.76 -17.38 -13.94
C ASN A 534 -5.56 -18.59 -13.42
N ILE A 535 -6.26 -18.46 -12.28
CA ILE A 535 -6.98 -19.60 -11.67
C ILE A 535 -8.16 -20.07 -12.55
N HIS A 536 -8.78 -19.18 -13.32
CA HIS A 536 -9.87 -19.55 -14.21
C HIS A 536 -9.37 -20.37 -15.42
N HIS A 537 -8.19 -20.05 -15.95
CA HIS A 537 -7.51 -20.90 -16.93
C HIS A 537 -7.16 -22.27 -16.31
N LEU A 538 -6.68 -22.33 -15.06
CA LEU A 538 -6.41 -23.59 -14.37
C LEU A 538 -7.67 -24.46 -14.24
N ALA A 539 -8.79 -23.90 -13.77
CA ALA A 539 -10.08 -24.61 -13.69
C ALA A 539 -10.50 -25.17 -15.06
N HIS A 540 -10.40 -24.35 -16.12
CA HIS A 540 -10.71 -24.78 -17.48
C HIS A 540 -9.81 -25.93 -17.99
N LEU A 541 -8.51 -25.90 -17.68
CA LEU A 541 -7.58 -26.97 -18.03
C LEU A 541 -7.89 -28.27 -17.28
N VAL A 542 -8.27 -28.19 -16.01
CA VAL A 542 -8.71 -29.36 -15.21
C VAL A 542 -10.00 -29.96 -15.78
N ASP A 543 -11.04 -29.14 -15.99
CA ASP A 543 -12.34 -29.59 -16.52
C ASP A 543 -12.24 -30.17 -17.94
N SER A 544 -11.33 -29.61 -18.76
CA SER A 544 -11.11 -30.07 -20.15
C SER A 544 -10.23 -31.31 -20.24
N CYS A 545 -9.55 -31.70 -19.16
CA CYS A 545 -8.55 -32.77 -19.18
C CYS A 545 -9.17 -34.15 -19.43
N LYS A 546 -8.62 -34.85 -20.43
CA LYS A 546 -9.01 -36.21 -20.82
C LYS A 546 -7.85 -37.21 -20.70
N ASP A 547 -6.68 -36.74 -20.28
CA ASP A 547 -5.51 -37.58 -20.06
C ASP A 547 -5.69 -38.49 -18.84
N LYS A 548 -4.84 -39.50 -18.71
CA LYS A 548 -4.84 -40.38 -17.52
C LYS A 548 -4.43 -39.64 -16.25
N TYR A 549 -3.56 -38.64 -16.39
CA TYR A 549 -2.93 -37.95 -15.28
C TYR A 549 -3.14 -36.44 -15.35
N LEU A 550 -3.28 -35.83 -14.18
CA LEU A 550 -3.11 -34.40 -13.96
C LEU A 550 -1.68 -34.20 -13.41
N VAL A 551 -0.84 -33.52 -14.18
CA VAL A 551 0.58 -33.27 -13.89
C VAL A 551 0.74 -31.78 -13.64
N PHE A 552 0.82 -31.40 -12.36
CA PHE A 552 1.05 -30.02 -11.93
C PHE A 552 2.56 -29.78 -11.79
N GLU A 553 3.06 -28.79 -12.51
CA GLU A 553 4.45 -28.33 -12.40
C GLU A 553 4.51 -27.07 -11.54
N PHE A 554 5.29 -27.13 -10.46
CA PHE A 554 5.49 -26.03 -9.51
C PHE A 554 6.85 -25.35 -9.71
N GLU A 555 7.13 -24.33 -8.89
CA GLU A 555 8.47 -23.77 -8.74
C GLU A 555 9.51 -24.85 -8.33
N ASP A 556 10.80 -24.57 -8.55
CA ASP A 556 11.94 -25.50 -8.44
C ASP A 556 11.82 -26.80 -9.27
N ASN A 557 10.83 -26.90 -10.17
CA ASN A 557 10.47 -28.12 -10.92
C ASN A 557 9.91 -29.23 -10.02
N PHE A 558 9.28 -28.90 -8.89
CA PHE A 558 8.53 -29.88 -8.11
C PHE A 558 7.30 -30.36 -8.92
N LEU A 559 7.01 -31.65 -8.88
CA LEU A 559 5.95 -32.29 -9.68
C LEU A 559 4.93 -33.01 -8.79
N VAL A 560 3.66 -32.64 -8.93
CA VAL A 560 2.53 -33.39 -8.36
C VAL A 560 1.79 -34.11 -9.48
N VAL A 561 1.60 -35.42 -9.34
CA VAL A 561 0.96 -36.27 -10.37
C VAL A 561 -0.20 -37.04 -9.75
N LEU A 562 -1.41 -36.77 -10.24
CA LEU A 562 -2.64 -37.38 -9.77
C LEU A 562 -3.30 -38.19 -10.90
N GLU A 563 -3.83 -39.38 -10.61
CA GLU A 563 -4.65 -40.13 -11.56
C GLU A 563 -6.05 -39.51 -11.65
N ARG A 564 -6.43 -39.06 -12.85
CA ARG A 564 -7.59 -38.17 -13.06
C ARG A 564 -8.90 -38.78 -12.56
N GLU A 565 -9.12 -40.07 -12.80
CA GLU A 565 -10.37 -40.75 -12.39
C GLU A 565 -10.44 -41.01 -10.88
N ALA A 566 -9.29 -41.25 -10.22
CA ALA A 566 -9.20 -41.34 -8.77
C ALA A 566 -9.42 -39.95 -8.12
N ALA A 567 -8.81 -38.91 -8.68
CA ALA A 567 -8.99 -37.51 -8.27
C ALA A 567 -10.46 -37.08 -8.31
N SER A 568 -11.17 -37.34 -9.41
CA SER A 568 -12.61 -37.07 -9.53
C SER A 568 -13.44 -37.89 -8.53
N SER A 569 -13.09 -39.17 -8.32
CA SER A 569 -13.82 -40.05 -7.40
C SER A 569 -13.65 -39.66 -5.93
N ALA A 570 -12.50 -39.09 -5.55
CA ALA A 570 -12.19 -38.65 -4.19
C ALA A 570 -12.78 -37.28 -3.82
N SER A 571 -13.17 -36.44 -4.80
CA SER A 571 -13.66 -35.07 -4.57
C SER A 571 -14.77 -35.03 -3.51
N SER A 572 -15.84 -35.83 -3.67
CA SER A 572 -16.97 -35.79 -2.75
C SER A 572 -16.65 -36.24 -1.32
N SER A 573 -15.73 -37.19 -1.11
CA SER A 573 -15.31 -37.58 0.25
C SER A 573 -14.47 -36.50 0.89
N ILE A 574 -13.49 -35.93 0.18
CA ILE A 574 -12.62 -34.86 0.70
C ILE A 574 -13.46 -33.64 1.11
N LEU A 575 -14.42 -33.21 0.30
CA LEU A 575 -15.30 -32.09 0.65
C LEU A 575 -16.14 -32.39 1.90
N ILE A 576 -16.66 -33.61 2.05
CA ILE A 576 -17.47 -34.01 3.21
C ILE A 576 -16.61 -34.08 4.48
N ASP A 577 -15.45 -34.75 4.41
CA ASP A 577 -14.56 -34.99 5.56
C ASP A 577 -13.96 -33.69 6.11
N TYR A 578 -13.68 -32.71 5.24
CA TYR A 578 -13.17 -31.38 5.61
C TYR A 578 -14.27 -30.30 5.74
N GLY A 579 -15.55 -30.65 5.58
CA GLY A 579 -16.70 -29.75 5.79
C GLY A 579 -16.83 -28.61 4.77
N ILE A 580 -16.36 -28.82 3.54
CA ILE A 580 -16.26 -27.80 2.48
C ILE A 580 -17.54 -27.79 1.63
N PRO A 581 -18.22 -26.64 1.44
CA PRO A 581 -19.48 -26.57 0.69
C PRO A 581 -19.41 -26.94 -0.80
N ALA A 582 -18.28 -26.67 -1.47
CA ALA A 582 -18.08 -26.91 -2.89
C ALA A 582 -16.58 -27.01 -3.24
N GLU A 583 -16.23 -27.74 -4.30
CA GLU A 583 -14.85 -27.84 -4.82
C GLU A 583 -14.30 -26.54 -5.40
N ARG A 584 -15.15 -25.55 -5.70
CA ARG A 584 -14.71 -24.29 -6.31
C ARG A 584 -15.60 -23.11 -5.92
N SER A 585 -15.06 -21.90 -6.02
CA SER A 585 -15.81 -20.66 -5.93
C SER A 585 -16.76 -20.46 -7.12
N SER A 586 -17.80 -19.63 -6.95
CA SER A 586 -18.91 -19.53 -7.91
C SER A 586 -18.56 -18.87 -9.24
N ASP A 587 -17.52 -18.05 -9.28
CA ASP A 587 -16.93 -17.47 -10.49
C ASP A 587 -16.33 -18.54 -11.41
N LEU A 588 -15.75 -19.60 -10.84
CA LEU A 588 -15.13 -20.70 -11.61
C LEU A 588 -16.15 -21.75 -12.12
N LEU A 589 -17.44 -21.36 -12.15
CA LEU A 589 -18.53 -22.05 -12.85
C LEU A 589 -18.89 -21.36 -14.18
N GLU A 590 -18.38 -20.14 -14.43
CA GLU A 590 -18.58 -19.44 -15.70
C GLU A 590 -17.69 -20.04 -16.81
N PRO A 591 -18.06 -19.93 -18.10
CA PRO A 591 -17.25 -20.47 -19.18
C PRO A 591 -15.99 -19.60 -19.38
N TYR A 592 -14.80 -20.23 -19.30
CA TYR A 592 -13.53 -19.53 -19.52
C TYR A 592 -13.48 -18.87 -20.91
N VAL A 593 -13.14 -17.58 -20.92
CA VAL A 593 -12.89 -16.79 -22.12
C VAL A 593 -11.40 -16.47 -22.17
N ASP A 594 -10.70 -16.99 -23.17
CA ASP A 594 -9.29 -16.63 -23.39
C ASP A 594 -9.23 -15.23 -24.02
N SER A 595 -9.10 -14.20 -23.18
CA SER A 595 -9.04 -12.79 -23.57
C SER A 595 -7.77 -12.42 -24.35
N ILE A 596 -6.76 -13.29 -24.30
CA ILE A 596 -5.45 -13.13 -24.90
C ILE A 596 -5.20 -14.34 -25.80
N GLY A 597 -4.90 -14.11 -27.07
CA GLY A 597 -4.66 -15.16 -28.06
C GLY A 597 -3.53 -16.12 -27.70
N PRO A 598 -3.37 -17.23 -28.45
CA PRO A 598 -2.41 -18.28 -28.13
C PRO A 598 -0.96 -17.78 -28.16
N ASP A 599 -0.37 -17.70 -26.96
CA ASP A 599 1.04 -17.48 -26.61
C ASP A 599 1.91 -16.69 -27.61
N GLU A 600 1.83 -15.37 -27.57
CA GLU A 600 3.04 -14.56 -27.84
C GLU A 600 4.00 -14.72 -26.65
N ALA A 601 4.98 -15.61 -26.82
CA ALA A 601 5.91 -16.02 -25.77
C ALA A 601 6.93 -14.94 -25.39
N THR A 602 6.52 -13.94 -24.61
CA THR A 602 7.41 -12.92 -24.00
C THR A 602 8.17 -13.48 -22.78
N ASP A 603 8.95 -14.54 -23.01
CA ASP A 603 10.00 -14.99 -22.09
C ASP A 603 11.37 -14.56 -22.66
N GLN A 604 11.77 -13.34 -22.30
CA GLN A 604 13.13 -12.81 -22.41
C GLN A 604 13.32 -11.64 -21.43
N HIS A 605 14.52 -11.52 -20.87
CA HIS A 605 14.94 -10.50 -19.89
C HIS A 605 14.17 -10.45 -18.55
N GLU A 606 14.20 -11.55 -17.80
CA GLU A 606 14.50 -11.39 -16.37
C GLU A 606 15.96 -10.94 -16.26
N PHE A 607 16.21 -9.89 -15.47
CA PHE A 607 17.44 -9.07 -15.49
C PHE A 607 17.73 -8.44 -16.87
N GLY A 608 17.19 -7.24 -17.08
CA GLY A 608 17.49 -6.42 -18.25
C GLY A 608 18.93 -5.90 -18.26
N ASP A 609 19.52 -5.82 -19.46
CA ASP A 609 20.85 -5.26 -19.68
C ASP A 609 20.93 -3.80 -19.21
N SER A 610 22.09 -3.42 -18.66
CA SER A 610 22.33 -2.04 -18.23
C SER A 610 22.26 -1.08 -19.43
N PRO A 611 21.55 0.07 -19.34
CA PRO A 611 21.54 1.09 -20.40
C PRO A 611 22.90 1.81 -20.58
N VAL A 612 23.93 1.39 -19.83
CA VAL A 612 25.33 1.81 -20.02
C VAL A 612 26.17 0.62 -20.53
N SER A 613 25.69 -0.04 -21.58
CA SER A 613 26.38 -1.12 -22.28
C SER A 613 26.77 -0.70 -23.70
N ASN A 614 27.94 -0.04 -23.83
CA ASN A 614 28.94 -0.19 -24.92
C ASN A 614 29.90 1.01 -25.02
N SER A 615 30.97 1.00 -24.21
CA SER A 615 32.23 1.66 -24.56
C SER A 615 33.39 0.96 -23.85
N GLU A 616 34.07 0.07 -24.60
CA GLU A 616 35.38 -0.52 -24.34
C GLU A 616 35.90 -0.54 -22.88
N PHE A 617 35.50 -1.55 -22.10
CA PHE A 617 36.33 -2.08 -21.03
C PHE A 617 36.54 -3.58 -21.25
N GLY A 618 37.80 -3.99 -21.31
CA GLY A 618 38.18 -5.39 -21.52
C GLY A 618 37.94 -6.26 -20.29
N TYR A 619 37.82 -7.57 -20.51
CA TYR A 619 37.75 -8.56 -19.44
C TYR A 619 39.07 -8.61 -18.65
N ASP A 620 39.11 -7.95 -17.49
CA ASP A 620 39.95 -8.30 -16.34
C ASP A 620 39.46 -7.56 -15.08
N GLY A 621 39.00 -8.30 -14.06
CA GLY A 621 38.45 -7.67 -12.84
C GLY A 621 37.52 -8.50 -11.95
N LEU A 622 37.54 -9.83 -12.03
CA LEU A 622 36.62 -10.69 -11.26
C LEU A 622 37.23 -11.10 -9.90
N LEU A 623 37.13 -10.21 -8.90
CA LEU A 623 37.50 -10.45 -7.50
C LEU A 623 36.88 -9.38 -6.57
N TRP A 624 36.63 -9.74 -5.31
CA TRP A 624 35.95 -8.96 -4.25
C TRP A 624 34.41 -8.88 -4.31
N ALA A 625 33.80 -10.00 -3.91
CA ALA A 625 32.71 -10.02 -2.94
C ALA A 625 33.13 -10.94 -1.78
#